data_AF-A0A1F6GBM1-F1
#
_entry.id   AF-A0A1F6GBM1-F1
#
_cell.length_a   1.000
_cell.length_b   1.000
_cell.length_c   1.000
_cell.angle_alpha   90.00
_cell.angle_beta   90.00
_cell.angle_gamma   90.00
#
_symmetry.space_group_name_H-M   'P 1'
#
loop_
_entity.id
_entity.type
_entity.pdbx_description
1 polymer ?
#
loop_
_entity_poly.entity_id
_entity_poly.type
_entity_poly.pdbx_seq_one_letter_code
_entity_poly.pdbx_strand_id
1 'polypeptide(L)'
;MFAVLLDILADHPQGIKEWDLSEELRKRRLVPFAGVEINDDWQLFGLHFTLFHLLYQLQDRLQETGRGLEIHCLKIRLLKEGPQPHTLTQPDPLRDYYLDLNQLKKTGRAEVTAMLEEFWWSFGRHLAKEEAWEVLGLAPGAPEEAIKSRFRFLAQSLHPDKGGSEAEFIRLNEAKRALVG
;
A
#
# COMPACT_ATOMS: atom_id res chain seq x y z
N MET A 1 8.39 -9.80 19.39
CA MET A 1 8.03 -9.09 18.15
C MET A 1 8.89 -7.85 17.95
N PHE A 2 8.72 -6.81 18.77
CA PHE A 2 9.46 -5.54 18.62
C PHE A 2 10.99 -5.66 18.65
N ALA A 3 11.56 -6.59 19.43
CA ALA A 3 13.00 -6.85 19.41
C ALA A 3 13.49 -7.24 18.01
N VAL A 4 12.78 -8.16 17.34
CA VAL A 4 13.17 -8.60 16.00
C VAL A 4 12.98 -7.50 14.96
N LEU A 5 11.92 -6.69 15.09
CA LEU A 5 11.74 -5.50 14.25
C LEU A 5 12.91 -4.52 14.41
N LEU A 6 13.34 -4.28 15.65
CA LEU A 6 14.50 -3.42 15.92
C LEU A 6 15.79 -3.98 15.34
N ASP A 7 16.01 -5.29 15.46
CA ASP A 7 17.19 -5.96 14.91
C ASP A 7 17.23 -5.79 13.38
N ILE A 8 16.11 -6.09 12.69
CA ILE A 8 16.02 -5.91 11.23
C ILE A 8 16.24 -4.44 10.85
N LEU A 9 15.61 -3.50 11.55
CA LEU A 9 15.79 -2.08 11.22
C LEU A 9 17.21 -1.58 11.53
N ALA A 10 17.89 -2.15 12.52
CA ALA A 10 19.28 -1.83 12.85
C ALA A 10 20.25 -2.34 11.77
N ASP A 11 19.95 -3.49 11.17
CA ASP A 11 20.70 -4.04 10.03
C ASP A 11 20.51 -3.21 8.74
N HIS A 12 19.48 -2.34 8.70
CA HIS A 12 19.13 -1.50 7.55
C HIS A 12 19.20 0.01 7.87
N PRO A 13 20.40 0.58 8.14
CA PRO A 13 20.55 1.97 8.58
C PRO A 13 20.20 3.02 7.51
N GLN A 14 20.10 2.64 6.23
CA GLN A 14 19.62 3.51 5.14
C GLN A 14 18.09 3.45 4.95
N GLY A 15 17.45 2.50 5.63
CA GLY A 15 16.02 2.19 5.51
C GLY A 15 15.76 0.92 4.70
N ILE A 16 14.60 0.34 4.94
CA ILE A 16 14.09 -0.86 4.27
C ILE A 16 12.70 -0.55 3.69
N LYS A 17 12.36 -1.10 2.52
CA LYS A 17 11.01 -0.97 1.98
C LYS A 17 10.04 -1.82 2.81
N GLU A 18 8.78 -1.43 2.81
CA GLU A 18 7.70 -2.19 3.44
C GLU A 18 7.68 -3.64 2.99
N TRP A 19 7.75 -3.86 1.68
CA TRP A 19 7.74 -5.20 1.11
C TRP A 19 8.88 -6.06 1.67
N ASP A 20 10.11 -5.56 1.59
CA ASP A 20 11.32 -6.25 2.06
C ASP A 20 11.22 -6.55 3.58
N LEU A 21 10.75 -5.59 4.38
CA LEU A 21 10.55 -5.78 5.82
C LEU A 21 9.49 -6.85 6.10
N SER A 22 8.36 -6.81 5.40
CA SER A 22 7.30 -7.81 5.55
C SER A 22 7.80 -9.21 5.17
N GLU A 23 8.64 -9.31 4.13
CA GLU A 23 9.22 -10.56 3.66
C GLU A 23 10.17 -11.15 4.70
N GLU A 24 11.02 -10.34 5.32
CA GLU A 24 11.90 -10.77 6.42
C GLU A 24 11.12 -11.28 7.64
N LEU A 25 10.03 -10.60 8.02
CA LEU A 25 9.16 -11.04 9.12
C LEU A 25 8.49 -12.39 8.80
N ARG A 26 8.05 -12.58 7.56
CA ARG A 26 7.45 -13.83 7.07
C ARG A 26 8.47 -14.97 7.03
N LYS A 27 9.68 -14.75 6.52
CA LYS A 27 10.79 -15.72 6.49
C LYS A 27 11.14 -16.20 7.90
N ARG A 28 11.16 -15.27 8.87
CA ARG A 28 11.39 -15.56 10.29
C ARG A 28 10.19 -16.19 11.00
N ARG A 29 9.09 -16.45 10.28
CA ARG A 29 7.83 -17.05 10.79
C ARG A 29 7.28 -16.34 12.02
N LEU A 30 7.35 -15.02 12.01
CA LEU A 30 6.87 -14.19 13.11
C LEU A 30 5.36 -13.99 13.03
N VAL A 31 4.62 -14.41 14.06
CA VAL A 31 3.19 -14.11 14.17
C VAL A 31 3.00 -12.60 14.36
N PRO A 32 2.08 -11.95 13.63
CA PRO A 32 1.02 -12.50 12.77
C PRO A 32 1.37 -12.66 11.28
N PHE A 33 2.61 -12.40 10.87
CA PHE A 33 3.07 -12.51 9.47
C PHE A 33 3.30 -13.96 9.01
N ALA A 34 3.49 -14.88 9.95
CA ALA A 34 3.77 -16.28 9.69
C ALA A 34 2.65 -16.93 8.85
N GLY A 35 3.00 -17.48 7.69
CA GLY A 35 2.07 -18.26 6.87
C GLY A 35 0.99 -17.43 6.17
N VAL A 36 1.06 -16.10 6.20
CA VAL A 36 0.19 -15.26 5.36
C VAL A 36 0.50 -15.57 3.90
N GLU A 37 -0.49 -15.77 3.04
CA GLU A 37 -0.31 -15.81 1.59
C GLU A 37 -0.95 -14.56 1.01
N ILE A 38 -0.27 -13.90 0.06
CA ILE A 38 -0.74 -12.66 -0.56
C ILE A 38 -1.23 -13.04 -1.95
N ASN A 39 -2.52 -13.32 -2.07
CA ASN A 39 -3.15 -13.74 -3.31
C ASN A 39 -4.19 -12.71 -3.81
N ASP A 40 -4.60 -11.78 -2.96
CA ASP A 40 -5.53 -10.68 -3.28
C ASP A 40 -5.18 -9.38 -2.53
N ASP A 41 -5.78 -8.27 -2.96
CA ASP A 41 -5.56 -6.93 -2.39
C ASP A 41 -5.99 -6.85 -0.91
N TRP A 42 -6.96 -7.67 -0.49
CA TRP A 42 -7.42 -7.68 0.90
C TRP A 42 -6.40 -8.32 1.84
N GLN A 43 -5.74 -9.40 1.41
CA GLN A 43 -4.64 -10.00 2.14
C GLN A 43 -3.44 -9.05 2.20
N LEU A 44 -3.14 -8.35 1.09
CA LEU A 44 -2.11 -7.32 1.05
C LEU A 44 -2.44 -6.17 2.02
N PHE A 45 -3.69 -5.68 2.02
CA PHE A 45 -4.18 -4.68 2.95
C PHE A 45 -4.01 -5.12 4.41
N GLY A 46 -4.40 -6.35 4.74
CA GLY A 46 -4.26 -6.88 6.09
C GLY A 46 -2.80 -6.97 6.55
N LEU A 47 -1.91 -7.41 5.65
CA LEU A 47 -0.47 -7.46 5.89
C LEU A 47 0.10 -6.06 6.14
N HIS A 48 -0.20 -5.12 5.24
CA HIS A 48 0.19 -3.73 5.29
C HIS A 48 -0.28 -3.06 6.59
N PHE A 49 -1.58 -3.18 6.89
CA PHE A 49 -2.17 -2.63 8.12
C PHE A 49 -1.46 -3.16 9.36
N THR A 50 -1.23 -4.47 9.40
CA THR A 50 -0.61 -5.10 10.57
C THR A 50 0.84 -4.67 10.75
N LEU A 51 1.60 -4.54 9.66
CA LEU A 51 2.96 -4.01 9.72
C LEU A 51 2.97 -2.56 10.21
N PHE A 52 2.15 -1.69 9.64
CA PHE A 52 2.10 -0.28 10.03
C PHE A 52 1.60 -0.10 11.46
N HIS A 53 0.61 -0.89 11.91
CA HIS A 53 0.18 -0.92 13.31
C HIS A 53 1.36 -1.19 14.26
N LEU A 54 2.17 -2.21 13.96
CA LEU A 54 3.34 -2.53 14.77
C LEU A 54 4.44 -1.46 14.67
N LEU A 55 4.62 -0.82 13.51
CA LEU A 55 5.60 0.25 13.35
C LEU A 55 5.22 1.49 14.16
N TYR A 56 3.94 1.90 14.17
CA TYR A 56 3.50 3.01 15.01
C TYR A 56 3.59 2.69 16.51
N GLN A 57 3.25 1.47 16.92
CA GLN A 57 3.50 1.03 18.30
C GLN A 57 5.01 1.04 18.64
N LEU A 58 5.87 0.64 17.70
CA LEU A 58 7.32 0.69 17.90
C LEU A 58 7.83 2.13 18.00
N GLN A 59 7.28 3.05 17.20
CA GLN A 59 7.60 4.47 17.24
C GLN A 59 7.31 5.06 18.61
N ASP A 60 6.14 4.78 19.21
CA ASP A 60 5.78 5.24 20.56
C ASP A 60 6.81 4.76 21.60
N ARG A 61 7.21 3.49 21.54
CA ARG A 61 8.22 2.91 22.47
C ARG A 61 9.61 3.49 22.27
N LEU A 62 9.97 3.85 21.04
CA LEU A 62 11.27 4.46 20.74
C LEU A 62 11.35 5.89 21.27
N GLN A 63 10.25 6.63 21.25
CA GLN A 63 10.18 7.98 21.80
C GLN A 63 10.51 8.00 23.29
N GLU A 64 10.08 6.99 24.06
CA GLU A 64 10.44 6.83 25.49
C GLU A 64 11.96 6.77 25.72
N THR A 65 12.71 6.28 24.71
CA THR A 65 14.17 6.14 24.75
C THR A 65 14.91 7.27 24.02
N GLY A 66 14.20 8.31 23.57
CA GLY A 66 14.76 9.45 22.83
C GLY A 66 15.08 9.16 21.36
N ARG A 67 14.72 7.98 20.85
CA ARG A 67 14.94 7.57 19.45
C ARG A 67 13.69 7.80 18.60
N GLY A 68 13.86 7.81 17.28
CA GLY A 68 12.75 7.97 16.34
C GLY A 68 12.62 6.81 15.36
N LEU A 69 11.50 6.81 14.64
CA LEU A 69 11.24 5.88 13.54
C LEU A 69 10.59 6.66 12.39
N GLU A 70 11.23 6.62 11.22
CA GLU A 70 10.70 7.11 9.94
C GLU A 70 9.86 5.99 9.32
N ILE A 71 8.57 6.24 9.06
CA ILE A 71 7.63 5.25 8.53
C ILE A 71 7.13 5.74 7.16
N HIS A 72 7.55 5.05 6.10
CA HIS A 72 7.08 5.28 4.73
C HIS A 72 7.19 3.97 3.94
N CYS A 73 6.27 3.69 3.00
CA CYS A 73 6.25 2.42 2.26
C CYS A 73 7.59 2.08 1.58
N LEU A 74 8.27 3.10 1.04
CA LEU A 74 9.56 2.92 0.37
C LEU A 74 10.78 2.98 1.30
N LYS A 75 10.59 3.42 2.55
CA LYS A 75 11.70 3.71 3.46
C LYS A 75 11.24 3.73 4.91
N ILE A 76 11.50 2.63 5.61
CA ILE A 76 11.27 2.47 7.04
C ILE A 76 12.64 2.44 7.71
N ARG A 77 12.91 3.34 8.67
CA ARG A 77 14.26 3.52 9.21
C ARG A 77 14.29 4.03 10.64
N LEU A 78 15.21 3.48 11.44
CA LEU A 78 15.50 3.99 12.79
C LEU A 78 16.23 5.33 12.74
N LEU A 79 15.77 6.26 13.56
CA LEU A 79 16.40 7.57 13.76
C LEU A 79 17.11 7.58 15.11
N LYS A 80 18.29 8.22 15.16
CA LYS A 80 19.06 8.38 16.41
C LYS A 80 18.32 9.25 17.42
N GLU A 81 17.61 10.25 16.92
CA GLU A 81 16.82 11.19 17.72
C GLU A 81 15.37 11.15 17.24
N GLY A 82 14.43 11.12 18.18
CA GLY A 82 13.01 11.23 17.91
C GLY A 82 12.55 12.69 17.76
N PRO A 83 11.34 12.93 17.21
CA PRO A 83 10.73 14.24 17.27
C PRO A 83 10.64 14.70 18.73
N GLN A 84 11.10 15.92 19.00
CA GLN A 84 11.10 16.47 20.36
C GLN A 84 9.65 16.69 20.83
N PRO A 85 9.28 16.33 22.08
CA PRO A 85 7.91 16.44 22.61
C PRO A 85 7.31 17.85 22.55
N HIS A 86 8.14 18.87 22.35
CA HIS A 86 7.79 20.30 22.36
C HIS A 86 7.57 20.90 20.96
N THR A 87 7.78 20.11 19.91
CA THR A 87 7.46 20.53 18.53
C THR A 87 5.97 20.32 18.33
N LEU A 88 5.24 21.36 17.92
CA LEU A 88 3.81 21.30 17.61
C LEU A 88 3.50 20.02 16.83
N THR A 89 2.89 19.05 17.51
CA THR A 89 2.58 17.75 16.93
C THR A 89 1.47 18.01 15.91
N GLN A 90 1.83 18.05 14.63
CA GLN A 90 0.80 18.04 13.60
C GLN A 90 -0.04 16.77 13.81
N PRO A 91 -1.38 16.86 13.70
CA PRO A 91 -2.20 15.66 13.72
C PRO A 91 -1.66 14.70 12.65
N ASP A 92 -1.54 13.43 13.02
CA ASP A 92 -1.13 12.34 12.13
C ASP A 92 -2.33 11.41 11.94
N PRO A 93 -3.23 11.71 10.97
CA PRO A 93 -4.43 10.91 10.75
C PRO A 93 -4.11 9.48 10.34
N LEU A 94 -2.96 9.25 9.71
CA LEU A 94 -2.52 7.90 9.34
C LEU A 94 -2.16 7.11 10.60
N ARG A 95 -1.40 7.69 11.52
CA ARG A 95 -1.12 7.05 12.81
C ARG A 95 -2.42 6.65 13.53
N ASP A 96 -3.37 7.57 13.64
CA ASP A 96 -4.66 7.30 14.30
C ASP A 96 -5.43 6.17 13.60
N TYR A 97 -5.39 6.14 12.27
CA TYR A 97 -5.97 5.06 11.47
C TYR A 97 -5.34 3.69 11.75
N TYR A 98 -4.01 3.58 11.74
CA TYR A 98 -3.33 2.29 11.94
C TYR A 98 -3.35 1.83 13.40
N LEU A 99 -3.48 2.73 14.38
CA LEU A 99 -3.60 2.35 15.79
C LEU A 99 -5.02 1.86 16.16
N ASP A 100 -6.03 2.20 15.37
CA ASP A 100 -7.40 1.72 15.57
C ASP A 100 -7.64 0.35 14.90
N LEU A 101 -7.53 -0.73 15.69
CA LEU A 101 -7.80 -2.09 15.22
C LEU A 101 -9.24 -2.30 14.72
N ASN A 102 -10.18 -1.40 14.99
CA ASN A 102 -11.52 -1.49 14.41
C ASN A 102 -11.49 -1.21 12.89
N GLN A 103 -10.52 -0.44 12.39
CA GLN A 103 -10.31 -0.26 10.96
C GLN A 103 -9.99 -1.59 10.27
N LEU A 104 -9.08 -2.38 10.84
CA LEU A 104 -8.77 -3.72 10.30
C LEU A 104 -9.97 -4.66 10.36
N LYS A 105 -10.75 -4.62 11.45
CA LYS A 105 -11.91 -5.53 11.64
C LYS A 105 -13.07 -5.23 10.69
N LYS A 106 -13.29 -3.96 10.36
CA LYS A 106 -14.41 -3.54 9.50
C LYS A 106 -14.09 -3.59 8.00
N THR A 107 -12.80 -3.65 7.64
CA THR A 107 -12.36 -3.60 6.25
C THR A 107 -12.26 -5.01 5.66
N GLY A 108 -13.34 -5.44 4.99
CA GLY A 108 -13.40 -6.66 4.21
C GLY A 108 -12.93 -6.44 2.77
N ARG A 109 -13.10 -7.48 1.93
CA ARG A 109 -12.70 -7.44 0.51
C ARG A 109 -13.41 -6.34 -0.27
N ALA A 110 -14.71 -6.14 -0.04
CA ALA A 110 -15.50 -5.15 -0.75
C ALA A 110 -15.06 -3.72 -0.39
N GLU A 111 -14.75 -3.50 0.89
CA GLU A 111 -14.27 -2.21 1.39
C GLU A 111 -12.88 -1.89 0.85
N VAL A 112 -11.96 -2.86 0.79
CA VAL A 112 -10.64 -2.67 0.16
C VAL A 112 -10.78 -2.29 -1.31
N THR A 113 -11.65 -3.00 -2.05
CA THR A 113 -11.92 -2.64 -3.46
C THR A 113 -12.44 -1.22 -3.57
N ALA A 114 -13.42 -0.83 -2.74
CA ALA A 114 -13.98 0.53 -2.76
C ALA A 114 -12.93 1.59 -2.39
N MET A 115 -12.08 1.33 -1.40
CA MET A 115 -10.98 2.22 -1.00
C MET A 115 -9.99 2.43 -2.14
N LEU A 116 -9.61 1.36 -2.84
CA LEU A 116 -8.73 1.45 -4.01
C LEU A 116 -9.42 2.21 -5.14
N GLU A 117 -10.69 1.97 -5.39
CA GLU A 117 -11.47 2.71 -6.39
C GLU A 117 -11.56 4.21 -6.09
N GLU A 118 -11.74 4.58 -4.83
CA GLU A 118 -11.75 5.98 -4.36
C GLU A 118 -10.36 6.61 -4.41
N PHE A 119 -9.32 5.85 -4.04
CA PHE A 119 -7.93 6.28 -4.17
C PHE A 119 -7.61 6.61 -5.64
N TRP A 120 -7.91 5.70 -6.55
CA TRP A 120 -7.72 5.93 -7.99
C TRP A 120 -8.59 7.09 -8.51
N TRP A 121 -9.78 7.29 -7.96
CA TRP A 121 -10.64 8.43 -8.30
C TRP A 121 -10.05 9.77 -7.85
N SER A 122 -9.44 9.82 -6.67
CA SER A 122 -8.79 11.02 -6.13
C SER A 122 -7.47 11.34 -6.86
N PHE A 123 -6.76 10.30 -7.32
CA PHE A 123 -5.51 10.43 -8.06
C PHE A 123 -5.70 10.72 -9.56
N GLY A 124 -6.84 10.35 -10.13
CA GLY A 124 -7.11 10.35 -11.56
C GLY A 124 -8.05 11.46 -12.02
N ARG A 125 -7.64 12.28 -13.00
CA ARG A 125 -8.61 13.07 -13.77
C ARG A 125 -9.42 12.13 -14.64
N HIS A 126 -10.71 12.40 -14.82
CA HIS A 126 -11.54 11.70 -15.79
C HIS A 126 -10.89 11.63 -17.19
N LEU A 127 -10.56 10.41 -17.63
CA LEU A 127 -10.13 10.14 -18.99
C LEU A 127 -11.36 10.19 -19.93
N ALA A 128 -11.25 10.91 -21.05
CA ALA A 128 -12.31 10.95 -22.06
C ALA A 128 -12.49 9.56 -22.72
N LYS A 129 -13.69 9.25 -23.22
CA LYS A 129 -13.95 7.94 -23.85
C LYS A 129 -13.03 7.69 -25.04
N GLU A 130 -12.72 8.73 -25.81
CA GLU A 130 -11.82 8.68 -26.96
C GLU A 130 -10.42 8.24 -26.53
N GLU A 131 -9.91 8.84 -25.47
CA GLU A 131 -8.59 8.52 -24.90
C GLU A 131 -8.57 7.12 -24.25
N ALA A 132 -9.72 6.68 -23.71
CA ALA A 132 -9.86 5.34 -23.14
C ALA A 132 -9.73 4.23 -24.18
N TRP A 133 -10.27 4.44 -25.39
CA TRP A 133 -10.10 3.51 -26.50
C TRP A 133 -8.63 3.39 -26.91
N GLU A 134 -7.89 4.49 -26.94
CA GLU A 134 -6.46 4.52 -27.26
C GLU A 134 -5.63 3.79 -26.20
N VAL A 135 -5.88 4.05 -24.91
CA VAL A 135 -5.16 3.41 -23.80
C VAL A 135 -5.35 1.88 -23.80
N LEU A 136 -6.56 1.40 -24.10
CA LEU A 136 -6.83 -0.05 -24.22
C LEU A 136 -6.40 -0.65 -25.56
N GLY A 137 -5.98 0.19 -26.52
CA GLY A 137 -5.66 -0.21 -27.88
C GLY A 137 -6.82 -0.95 -28.55
N LEU A 138 -8.04 -0.42 -28.37
CA LEU A 138 -9.29 -0.97 -28.89
C LEU A 138 -9.97 0.04 -29.80
N ALA A 139 -10.70 -0.44 -30.81
CA ALA A 139 -11.52 0.42 -31.64
C ALA A 139 -12.78 0.89 -30.88
N PRO A 140 -13.26 2.12 -31.12
CA PRO A 140 -14.52 2.59 -30.56
C PRO A 140 -15.68 1.63 -30.86
N GLY A 141 -16.43 1.26 -29.82
CA GLY A 141 -17.57 0.35 -29.93
C GLY A 141 -17.22 -1.14 -29.81
N ALA A 142 -15.99 -1.49 -29.42
CA ALA A 142 -15.66 -2.88 -29.10
C ALA A 142 -16.55 -3.41 -27.95
N PRO A 143 -16.92 -4.71 -27.96
CA PRO A 143 -17.78 -5.29 -26.94
C PRO A 143 -17.10 -5.28 -25.57
N GLU A 144 -17.91 -5.20 -24.51
CA GLU A 144 -17.44 -5.14 -23.11
C GLU A 144 -16.48 -6.29 -22.76
N GLU A 145 -16.71 -7.49 -23.29
CA GLU A 145 -15.82 -8.64 -23.10
C GLU A 145 -14.42 -8.41 -23.68
N ALA A 146 -14.32 -7.72 -24.81
CA ALA A 146 -13.03 -7.34 -25.40
C ALA A 146 -12.32 -6.30 -24.52
N ILE A 147 -13.06 -5.34 -23.96
CA ILE A 147 -12.53 -4.34 -23.02
C ILE A 147 -11.98 -5.01 -21.77
N LYS A 148 -12.76 -5.89 -21.12
CA LYS A 148 -12.32 -6.64 -19.93
C LYS A 148 -11.11 -7.53 -20.22
N SER A 149 -11.09 -8.18 -21.38
CA SER A 149 -9.96 -9.02 -21.79
C SER A 149 -8.68 -8.21 -21.99
N ARG A 150 -8.73 -7.09 -22.72
CA ARG A 150 -7.57 -6.22 -22.95
C ARG A 150 -7.08 -5.56 -21.68
N PHE A 151 -7.99 -5.12 -20.83
CA PHE A 151 -7.65 -4.61 -19.51
C PHE A 151 -6.86 -5.64 -18.71
N ARG A 152 -7.35 -6.89 -18.57
CA ARG A 152 -6.65 -7.94 -17.81
C ARG A 152 -5.26 -8.23 -18.38
N PHE A 153 -5.12 -8.21 -19.71
CA PHE A 153 -3.83 -8.41 -20.37
C PHE A 153 -2.83 -7.28 -20.03
N LEU A 154 -3.24 -6.02 -20.21
CA LEU A 154 -2.39 -4.85 -19.95
C LEU A 154 -2.08 -4.67 -18.46
N ALA A 155 -3.05 -4.99 -17.59
CA ALA A 155 -2.89 -4.90 -16.14
C ALA A 155 -1.78 -5.82 -15.64
N GLN A 156 -1.59 -7.00 -16.26
CA GLN A 156 -0.51 -7.91 -15.85
C GLN A 156 0.89 -7.37 -16.15
N SER A 157 1.04 -6.58 -17.22
CA SER A 157 2.33 -5.99 -17.62
C SER A 157 2.59 -4.64 -16.96
N LEU A 158 1.55 -3.84 -16.73
CA LEU A 158 1.66 -2.50 -16.18
C LEU A 158 1.60 -2.45 -14.66
N HIS A 159 1.37 -3.58 -13.98
CA HIS A 159 1.30 -3.61 -12.52
C HIS A 159 2.61 -3.12 -11.89
N PRO A 160 2.56 -2.16 -10.94
CA PRO A 160 3.76 -1.60 -10.31
C PRO A 160 4.62 -2.67 -9.62
N ASP A 161 4.01 -3.67 -8.98
CA ASP A 161 4.74 -4.79 -8.35
C ASP A 161 5.50 -5.68 -9.34
N LYS A 162 5.17 -5.62 -10.63
CA LYS A 162 5.86 -6.36 -11.70
C LYS A 162 6.84 -5.48 -12.48
N GLY A 163 7.16 -4.31 -11.95
CA GLY A 163 8.06 -3.33 -12.58
C GLY A 163 7.37 -2.43 -13.60
N GLY A 164 6.03 -2.43 -13.66
CA GLY A 164 5.26 -1.50 -14.49
C GLY A 164 5.15 -0.10 -13.88
N SER A 165 4.66 0.86 -14.66
CA SER A 165 4.45 2.23 -14.17
C SER A 165 3.11 2.35 -13.44
N GLU A 166 3.15 2.80 -12.19
CA GLU A 166 1.95 3.12 -11.41
C GLU A 166 1.05 4.12 -12.16
N ALA A 167 1.65 5.13 -12.81
CA ALA A 167 0.91 6.10 -13.62
C ALA A 167 0.22 5.48 -14.85
N GLU A 168 0.82 4.48 -15.48
CA GLU A 168 0.22 3.79 -16.62
C GLU A 168 -0.88 2.82 -16.16
N PHE A 169 -0.69 2.18 -15.01
CA PHE A 169 -1.72 1.32 -14.40
C PHE A 169 -2.96 2.13 -13.99
N ILE A 170 -2.76 3.33 -13.44
CA ILE A 170 -3.85 4.29 -13.18
C ILE A 170 -4.61 4.59 -14.47
N ARG A 171 -3.89 5.02 -15.52
CA ARG A 171 -4.49 5.39 -16.80
C ARG A 171 -5.25 4.24 -17.45
N LEU A 172 -4.75 3.01 -17.31
CA LEU A 172 -5.42 1.80 -17.77
C LEU A 172 -6.74 1.54 -17.02
N ASN A 173 -6.77 1.74 -15.70
CA ASN A 173 -7.99 1.62 -14.90
C ASN A 173 -9.03 2.67 -15.28
N GLU A 174 -8.62 3.91 -15.50
CA GLU A 174 -9.51 4.98 -15.99
C GLU A 174 -10.11 4.64 -17.35
N ALA A 175 -9.29 4.14 -18.27
CA ALA A 175 -9.74 3.75 -19.60
C ALA A 175 -10.81 2.67 -19.56
N LYS A 176 -10.60 1.60 -18.77
CA LYS A 176 -11.62 0.55 -18.59
C LYS A 176 -12.92 1.14 -18.02
N ARG A 177 -12.83 1.98 -16.98
CA ARG A 177 -14.01 2.59 -16.33
C ARG A 177 -14.79 3.50 -17.27
N ALA A 178 -14.12 4.30 -18.10
CA ALA A 178 -14.78 5.20 -19.04
C ALA A 178 -15.64 4.46 -20.09
N LEU A 179 -15.32 3.18 -20.38
CA LEU A 179 -15.99 2.40 -21.43
C LEU A 179 -16.99 1.36 -20.90
N VAL A 180 -16.86 0.95 -19.63
CA VAL A 180 -17.66 -0.11 -19.01
C VAL A 180 -18.54 0.40 -17.85
N GLY A 181 -18.50 1.71 -17.59
CA GLY A 181 -19.36 2.39 -16.61
C GLY A 181 -20.81 2.56 -17.07
#